data_AF-A0A524PYB8-F1
#
_entry.id   AF-A0A524PYB8-F1
#
_cell.length_a   1.000
_cell.length_b   1.000
_cell.length_c   1.000
_cell.angle_alpha   90.00
_cell.angle_beta   90.00
_cell.angle_gamma   90.00
#
_symmetry.space_group_name_H-M   'P 1'
#
loop_
_entity.id
_entity.type
_entity.pdbx_description
1 polymer ?
#
loop_
_entity_poly.entity_id
_entity_poly.type
_entity_poly.pdbx_seq_one_letter_code
_entity_poly.pdbx_strand_id
1 'polypeptide(L)'
;VRVHPDRGYARSLYLTTNTGAEIGGGTLEEGREMHRFLAEHVSKPAFCYAHRWRQSDLVMWDNRVLLHRAVLYDSSRYRRVLWRTTVGGSGPVLGPFSREVREVREART
;
A
#
# COMPACT_ATOMS: atom_id res chain seq x y z
N VAL A 1 9.07 -1.99 4.04
CA VAL A 1 8.99 -0.50 4.10
C VAL A 1 9.49 0.07 2.79
N ARG A 2 8.75 0.97 2.16
CA ARG A 2 9.16 1.72 0.96
C ARG A 2 9.58 3.14 1.34
N VAL A 3 10.57 3.68 0.65
CA VAL A 3 11.05 5.07 0.75
C VAL A 3 10.69 5.82 -0.54
N HIS A 4 10.30 7.08 -0.41
CA HIS A 4 9.85 7.94 -1.52
C HIS A 4 10.79 9.14 -1.69
N PRO A 5 11.80 9.09 -2.58
CA PRO A 5 12.71 10.22 -2.82
C PRO A 5 11.97 11.48 -3.27
N ASP A 6 10.92 11.33 -4.09
CA ASP A 6 10.07 12.40 -4.59
C ASP A 6 9.18 13.03 -3.50
N ARG A 7 9.13 12.45 -2.29
CA ARG A 7 8.36 12.94 -1.15
C ARG A 7 9.25 13.20 0.07
N GLY A 8 10.45 13.76 -0.15
CA GLY A 8 11.37 14.10 0.94
C GLY A 8 11.82 12.89 1.75
N TYR A 9 11.95 11.73 1.11
CA TYR A 9 12.33 10.46 1.74
C TYR A 9 11.33 9.97 2.81
N ALA A 10 10.07 10.40 2.70
CA ALA A 10 8.98 9.83 3.47
C ALA A 10 8.88 8.31 3.28
N ARG A 11 8.29 7.63 4.26
CA ARG A 11 8.19 6.18 4.32
C ARG A 11 6.74 5.73 4.26
N SER A 12 6.49 4.61 3.60
CA SER A 12 5.21 3.92 3.66
C SER A 12 5.40 2.43 3.96
N LEU A 13 4.36 1.83 4.54
CA LEU A 13 4.24 0.39 4.58
C LEU A 13 3.94 -0.11 3.18
N TYR A 14 4.74 -1.06 2.72
CA TYR A 14 4.56 -1.70 1.42
C TYR A 14 4.30 -3.18 1.67
N LEU A 15 3.02 -3.52 1.66
CA LEU A 15 2.50 -4.86 1.89
C LEU A 15 1.25 -5.06 1.04
N THR A 16 0.80 -6.30 0.97
CA THR A 16 -0.51 -6.71 0.50
C THR A 16 -1.16 -7.50 1.64
N THR A 17 -2.47 -7.35 1.82
CA THR A 17 -3.21 -8.06 2.88
C THR A 17 -3.82 -9.36 2.40
N ASN A 18 -3.90 -9.58 1.09
CA ASN A 18 -4.56 -10.72 0.47
C ASN A 18 -3.58 -11.73 -0.16
N THR A 19 -2.31 -11.37 -0.32
CA THR A 19 -1.28 -12.22 -0.91
C THR A 19 0.03 -12.04 -0.17
N GLY A 20 0.65 -13.13 0.27
CA GLY A 20 1.90 -13.11 1.05
C GLY A 20 1.66 -13.26 2.55
N ALA A 21 2.21 -14.32 3.13
CA ALA A 21 2.14 -14.62 4.56
C ALA A 21 3.53 -14.69 5.20
N GLU A 22 4.57 -14.31 4.45
CA GLU A 22 5.96 -14.49 4.83
C GLU A 22 6.67 -13.15 4.88
N ILE A 23 7.34 -12.90 6.00
CA ILE A 23 8.24 -11.77 6.18
C ILE A 23 9.59 -12.36 6.53
N GLY A 24 10.59 -12.13 5.67
CA GLY A 24 11.94 -12.63 5.87
C GLY A 24 12.62 -12.00 7.09
N GLY A 25 13.60 -12.71 7.65
CA GLY A 25 14.35 -12.29 8.84
C GLY A 25 13.94 -13.01 10.13
N GLY A 26 12.94 -13.90 10.07
CA GLY A 26 12.53 -14.79 11.15
C GLY A 26 11.98 -16.11 10.61
N THR A 27 11.31 -16.86 11.48
CA THR A 27 10.55 -18.06 11.15
C THR A 27 9.26 -17.73 10.40
N LEU A 28 8.66 -18.73 9.75
CA LEU A 28 7.36 -18.59 9.08
C LEU A 28 6.25 -18.13 10.04
N GLU A 29 6.26 -18.62 11.28
CA GLU A 29 5.28 -18.25 12.30
C GLU A 29 5.41 -16.78 12.70
N GLU A 30 6.63 -16.31 12.96
CA GLU A 30 6.90 -14.89 13.24
C GLU A 30 6.50 -13.99 12.07
N GLY A 31 6.77 -14.43 10.84
CA GLY A 31 6.37 -13.71 9.64
C GLY A 31 4.86 -13.57 9.49
N ARG A 32 4.11 -14.64 9.81
CA ARG A 32 2.64 -14.65 9.80
C ARG A 32 2.05 -13.77 10.88
N GLU A 33 2.60 -13.83 12.09
CA GLU A 33 2.16 -12.99 13.21
C GLU A 33 2.34 -11.50 12.88
N MET A 34 3.54 -11.15 12.38
CA MET A 34 3.86 -9.80 11.97
C MET A 34 2.96 -9.32 10.81
N HIS A 35 2.71 -10.19 9.82
CA HIS A 35 1.80 -9.85 8.73
C HIS A 35 0.39 -9.57 9.22
N ARG A 36 -0.15 -10.41 10.10
CA ARG A 36 -1.47 -10.22 10.71
C ARG A 36 -1.55 -8.90 11.48
N PHE A 37 -0.56 -8.65 12.34
CA PHE A 37 -0.47 -7.40 13.10
C PHE A 37 -0.48 -6.16 12.18
N LEU A 38 0.31 -6.18 11.11
CA LEU A 38 0.37 -5.08 10.15
C LEU A 38 -0.96 -4.91 9.42
N ALA A 39 -1.59 -6.00 8.98
CA ALA A 39 -2.88 -5.98 8.31
C ALA A 39 -3.98 -5.41 9.20
N GLU A 40 -4.03 -5.79 10.48
CA GLU A 40 -4.94 -5.24 11.47
C GLU A 40 -4.68 -3.75 11.73
N HIS A 41 -3.41 -3.36 11.86
CA HIS A 41 -3.02 -1.98 12.10
C HIS A 41 -3.47 -1.05 10.96
N VAL A 42 -3.16 -1.40 9.71
CA VAL A 42 -3.52 -0.56 8.55
C VAL A 42 -5.02 -0.55 8.26
N SER A 43 -5.77 -1.51 8.79
CA SER A 43 -7.24 -1.60 8.64
C SER A 43 -8.00 -0.80 9.70
N LYS A 44 -7.33 -0.16 10.66
CA LYS A 44 -8.00 0.66 11.68
C LYS A 44 -8.80 1.79 11.04
N PRO A 45 -10.02 2.10 11.53
CA PRO A 45 -10.87 3.14 10.96
C PRO A 45 -10.20 4.51 10.81
N ALA A 46 -9.29 4.86 11.72
CA ALA A 46 -8.54 6.12 11.68
C ALA A 46 -7.65 6.29 10.42
N PHE A 47 -7.31 5.20 9.72
CA PHE A 47 -6.53 5.22 8.49
C PHE A 47 -7.37 4.94 7.25
N CYS A 48 -8.68 4.78 7.42
CA CYS A 48 -9.58 4.33 6.36
C CYS A 48 -10.47 5.47 5.87
N TYR A 49 -10.53 5.61 4.55
CA TYR A 49 -11.52 6.43 3.86
C TYR A 49 -12.49 5.52 3.10
N ALA A 50 -13.79 5.74 3.29
CA ALA A 50 -14.85 5.01 2.60
C ALA A 50 -15.54 5.93 1.59
N HIS A 51 -15.31 5.66 0.30
CA HIS A 51 -15.94 6.42 -0.77
C HIS A 51 -17.31 5.84 -1.15
N ARG A 52 -18.36 6.65 -1.04
CA ARG A 52 -19.69 6.34 -1.58
C ARG A 52 -19.78 6.88 -2.99
N TRP A 53 -19.67 5.98 -3.97
CA TRP A 53 -19.73 6.31 -5.39
C TRP A 53 -21.03 6.97 -5.80
N ARG A 54 -20.92 8.01 -6.60
CA ARG A 54 -22.00 8.61 -7.39
C ARG A 54 -21.64 8.54 -8.87
N GLN A 55 -22.65 8.70 -9.71
CA GLN A 55 -22.44 8.77 -11.14
C GLN A 55 -21.49 9.92 -11.46
N SER A 56 -20.55 9.67 -12.37
CA SER A 56 -19.52 10.63 -12.80
C SER A 56 -18.43 10.94 -11.77
N ASP A 57 -18.40 10.27 -10.61
CA ASP A 57 -17.25 10.36 -9.72
C ASP A 57 -16.00 9.76 -10.38
N LEU A 58 -14.89 10.48 -10.24
CA LEU A 58 -13.55 10.00 -10.58
C LEU A 58 -12.69 10.08 -9.32
N VAL A 59 -12.13 8.94 -8.92
CA VAL A 59 -11.20 8.85 -7.80
C VAL A 59 -9.83 8.45 -8.32
N MET A 60 -8.82 9.21 -7.93
CA MET A 60 -7.41 8.89 -8.17
C MET A 60 -6.72 8.67 -6.83
N TRP A 61 -5.79 7.71 -6.78
CA TRP A 61 -4.97 7.47 -5.61
C TRP A 61 -3.55 7.08 -6.01
N ASP A 62 -2.60 7.36 -5.12
CA ASP A 62 -1.21 6.93 -5.28
C ASP A 62 -1.04 5.51 -4.74
N ASN A 63 -0.89 4.52 -5.64
CA ASN A 63 -0.69 3.11 -5.30
C ASN A 63 0.57 2.85 -4.45
N ARG A 64 1.50 3.81 -4.35
CA ARG A 64 2.75 3.64 -3.59
C ARG A 64 2.56 3.83 -2.08
N VAL A 65 1.43 4.42 -1.66
CA VAL A 65 1.16 4.81 -0.26
C VAL A 65 -0.23 4.43 0.23
N LEU A 66 -1.02 3.70 -0.56
CA LEU A 66 -2.41 3.37 -0.25
C LEU A 66 -2.74 1.92 -0.57
N LEU A 67 -3.46 1.27 0.36
CA LEU A 67 -4.18 0.02 0.13
C LEU A 67 -5.64 0.33 -0.16
N HIS A 68 -6.26 -0.41 -1.07
CA HIS A 68 -7.69 -0.28 -1.37
C HIS A 68 -8.35 -1.64 -1.49
N ARG A 69 -9.65 -1.68 -1.17
CA ARG A 69 -10.50 -2.85 -1.39
C ARG A 69 -11.87 -2.42 -1.87
N ALA A 70 -12.50 -3.26 -2.69
CA ALA A 70 -13.93 -3.15 -2.93
C ALA A 70 -14.68 -3.67 -1.69
N VAL A 71 -15.72 -2.94 -1.26
CA VAL A 71 -16.69 -3.45 -0.29
C VAL A 71 -17.62 -4.43 -1.01
N LEU A 72 -18.00 -5.51 -0.33
CA LEU A 72 -18.98 -6.47 -0.84
C LEU A 72 -20.31 -5.78 -1.12
N TYR A 73 -20.97 -6.21 -2.20
CA TYR A 73 -22.29 -5.74 -2.59
C TYR A 73 -23.08 -6.91 -3.17
N ASP A 74 -24.41 -6.81 -3.20
CA ASP A 74 -25.28 -7.82 -3.80
C ASP A 74 -25.13 -7.79 -5.33
N SER A 75 -24.18 -8.57 -5.85
CA SER A 75 -23.90 -8.68 -7.27
C SER A 75 -24.95 -9.46 -8.05
N SER A 76 -25.85 -10.18 -7.37
CA SER A 76 -26.98 -10.88 -8.01
C SER A 76 -28.08 -9.89 -8.39
N ARG A 77 -28.25 -8.84 -7.59
CA ARG A 77 -29.27 -7.82 -7.76
C ARG A 77 -28.77 -6.57 -8.48
N TYR A 78 -27.52 -6.17 -8.28
CA TYR A 78 -26.98 -4.92 -8.79
C TYR A 78 -25.77 -5.13 -9.69
N ARG A 79 -25.74 -4.44 -10.85
CA ARG A 79 -24.57 -4.39 -11.73
C ARG A 79 -23.68 -3.21 -11.36
N ARG A 80 -22.38 -3.46 -11.21
CA ARG A 80 -21.37 -2.43 -10.95
C ARG A 80 -20.20 -2.55 -11.93
N VAL A 81 -20.01 -1.52 -12.77
CA VAL A 81 -18.92 -1.45 -13.75
C VAL A 81 -18.10 -0.19 -13.46
N LEU A 82 -16.78 -0.35 -13.35
CA LEU A 82 -15.83 0.75 -13.19
C LEU A 82 -14.76 0.64 -14.26
N TRP A 83 -14.35 1.78 -14.79
CA TRP A 83 -13.21 1.88 -15.70
C TRP A 83 -11.98 2.32 -14.90
N ARG A 84 -10.86 1.67 -15.14
CA ARG A 84 -9.59 1.99 -14.46
C ARG A 84 -8.47 2.07 -15.49
N THR A 85 -7.63 3.09 -15.33
CA THR A 85 -6.31 3.14 -15.93
C THR A 85 -5.25 3.26 -14.83
N THR A 86 -4.01 2.93 -15.15
CA THR A 86 -2.88 2.98 -14.22
C THR A 86 -1.71 3.66 -14.90
N VAL A 87 -1.12 4.66 -14.24
CA VAL A 87 0.12 5.30 -14.70
C VAL A 87 1.31 4.43 -14.30
N GLY A 88 2.23 4.19 -15.24
CA GLY A 88 3.44 3.41 -15.01
C GLY A 88 4.36 4.06 -13.98
N GLY A 89 5.02 3.22 -13.16
CA GLY A 89 6.05 3.68 -12.21
C GLY A 89 7.36 4.03 -12.92
N SER A 90 8.17 4.88 -12.30
CA SER A 90 9.43 5.39 -12.87
C SER A 90 10.67 4.55 -12.55
N GLY A 91 10.58 3.57 -11.64
CA GLY A 91 11.75 2.81 -11.20
C GLY A 91 11.44 1.77 -10.13
N PRO A 92 12.48 1.10 -9.60
CA PRO A 92 12.33 0.06 -8.59
C PRO A 92 11.79 0.61 -7.27
N VAL A 93 11.33 -0.31 -6.41
CA VAL A 93 10.94 0.03 -5.05
C VAL A 93 12.19 0.22 -4.21
N LEU A 94 12.37 1.42 -3.65
CA LEU A 94 13.46 1.71 -2.73
C LEU A 94 13.08 1.34 -1.31
N GLY A 95 13.93 0.54 -0.67
CA GLY A 95 13.85 0.20 0.74
C GLY A 95 14.75 1.11 1.59
N PRO A 96 14.67 1.01 2.93
CA PRO A 96 15.53 1.79 3.84
C PRO A 96 17.03 1.46 3.69
N PHE A 97 17.36 0.33 3.08
CA PHE A 97 18.74 -0.13 2.88
C PHE A 97 19.21 -0.02 1.42
N SER A 98 18.39 0.54 0.53
CA SER A 98 18.81 0.85 -0.84
C SER A 98 20.00 1.81 -0.83
N ARG A 99 20.96 1.60 -1.72
CA ARG A 99 22.21 2.38 -1.82
C ARG A 99 21.91 3.88 -1.92
N GLU A 100 20.98 4.23 -2.81
CA GLU A 100 20.53 5.60 -3.09
C GLU A 100 19.96 6.28 -1.83
N VAL A 101 19.31 5.51 -0.96
CA VAL A 101 18.76 6.02 0.30
C VAL A 101 19.85 6.23 1.34
N ARG A 102 20.89 5.38 1.37
CA ARG A 102 22.00 5.49 2.32
C ARG A 102 22.91 6.68 2.00
N GLU A 103 23.30 6.83 0.73
CA GLU A 103 24.18 7.91 0.27
C GLU A 103 23.62 9.30 0.63
N VAL A 104 22.31 9.49 0.51
CA VAL A 104 21.65 10.76 0.87
C VAL A 104 21.61 11.01 2.38
N ARG A 105 21.48 9.96 3.21
CA ARG A 105 21.51 10.12 4.67
C ARG A 105 22.90 10.48 5.17
N GLU A 106 23.93 9.88 4.58
CA GLU A 106 25.34 10.15 4.90
C GLU A 106 25.71 11.58 4.49
N ALA A 107 25.26 12.07 3.32
CA ALA A 107 25.51 13.44 2.87
C ALA A 107 24.78 14.54 3.70
N ARG A 108 23.85 14.16 4.57
CA ARG A 108 23.09 15.08 5.45
C ARG A 108 23.60 15.09 6.89
N THR A 109 24.64 14.31 7.20
CA THR A 109 25.30 14.24 8.51
C THR A 109 26.58 15.04 8.48
#